data_AF-A0A964LB14-F1
#
_entry.id   AF-A0A964LB14-F1
#
_cell.length_a   1.000
_cell.length_b   1.000
_cell.length_c   1.000
_cell.angle_alpha   90.00
_cell.angle_beta   90.00
_cell.angle_gamma   90.00
#
_symmetry.space_group_name_H-M   'P 1'
#
loop_
_entity.id
_entity.type
_entity.pdbx_description
1 polymer ?
#
loop_
_entity_poly.entity_id
_entity_poly.type
_entity_poly.pdbx_seq_one_letter_code
_entity_poly.pdbx_strand_id
1 'polypeptide(L)' 'MRKCYEAIVRFVEREDGPTAAEYAVMLALIIVVCLAAITTLGQNANGTFTNVGLNGTL' A
#
# COMPACT_ATOMS: atom_id res chain seq x y z
N MET A 1 -26.30 -27.89 -1.36
CA MET A 1 -25.07 -27.43 -0.66
C MET A 1 -23.76 -27.97 -1.23
N ARG A 2 -23.72 -28.85 -2.24
CA ARG A 2 -22.46 -29.32 -2.86
C ARG A 2 -21.92 -28.40 -3.96
N LYS A 3 -22.81 -27.61 -4.60
CA LYS A 3 -22.47 -26.71 -5.70
C LYS A 3 -21.57 -25.54 -5.32
N CYS A 4 -21.73 -24.97 -4.12
CA CYS A 4 -20.87 -23.87 -3.65
C CYS A 4 -19.45 -24.37 -3.36
N TYR A 5 -19.33 -25.57 -2.78
CA TYR A 5 -18.05 -26.22 -2.53
C TYR A 5 -17.33 -26.56 -3.84
N GLU A 6 -18.03 -27.12 -4.83
CA GLU A 6 -17.46 -27.37 -6.17
C GLU A 6 -17.07 -26.08 -6.90
N ALA A 7 -17.82 -24.99 -6.72
CA ALA A 7 -17.48 -23.69 -7.31
C ALA A 7 -16.22 -23.08 -6.70
N ILE A 8 -16.05 -23.18 -5.37
CA ILE A 8 -14.86 -22.71 -4.65
C ILE A 8 -13.64 -23.59 -5.00
N VAL A 9 -13.81 -24.91 -5.07
CA VAL A 9 -12.74 -25.83 -5.47
C VAL A 9 -12.34 -25.59 -6.93
N ARG A 10 -13.28 -25.41 -7.86
CA ARG A 10 -13.00 -25.01 -9.25
C ARG A 10 -12.35 -23.64 -9.38
N PHE A 11 -12.63 -22.71 -8.48
CA PHE A 11 -12.02 -21.38 -8.46
C PHE A 11 -10.58 -21.44 -7.94
N VAL A 12 -10.26 -22.39 -7.06
CA VAL A 12 -8.88 -22.66 -6.60
C VAL A 12 -8.10 -23.51 -7.62
N GLU A 13 -8.75 -24.44 -8.33
CA GLU A 13 -8.16 -25.23 -9.43
C GLU A 13 -7.93 -24.42 -10.72
N ARG A 14 -8.64 -23.30 -10.89
CA ARG A 14 -8.38 -22.34 -11.97
C ARG A 14 -7.34 -21.34 -11.47
N GLU A 15 -6.22 -21.25 -12.17
CA GLU A 15 -5.07 -20.35 -11.92
C GLU A 15 -5.39 -18.83 -11.92
N ASP A 16 -6.65 -18.43 -11.77
CA ASP A 16 -7.07 -17.04 -11.55
C ASP A 16 -6.61 -16.49 -10.18
N GLY A 17 -6.31 -17.38 -9.22
CA GLY A 17 -5.70 -17.06 -7.93
C GLY A 17 -4.26 -16.51 -8.02
N PRO A 18 -3.33 -17.20 -8.71
CA PRO A 18 -1.98 -16.70 -8.93
C PRO A 18 -1.95 -15.34 -9.66
N THR A 19 -2.79 -15.15 -10.68
CA THR A 19 -2.86 -13.87 -11.41
C THR A 19 -3.31 -12.72 -10.51
N ALA A 20 -4.35 -12.94 -9.69
CA ALA A 20 -4.80 -11.93 -8.72
C ALA A 20 -3.75 -11.62 -7.64
N ALA A 21 -3.02 -12.65 -7.19
CA ALA A 21 -1.95 -12.49 -6.21
C ALA A 21 -0.75 -11.72 -6.79
N GLU A 22 -0.35 -11.96 -8.03
CA GLU A 22 0.76 -11.26 -8.70
C GLU A 22 0.50 -9.75 -8.81
N TYR A 23 -0.66 -9.37 -9.34
CA TYR A 23 -1.03 -7.95 -9.45
C TYR A 23 -1.24 -7.28 -8.09
N ALA A 24 -1.79 -8.00 -7.10
CA ALA A 24 -1.97 -7.48 -5.75
C ALA A 24 -0.62 -7.17 -5.08
N VAL A 25 0.37 -8.05 -5.25
CA VAL A 25 1.72 -7.84 -4.71
C VAL A 25 2.40 -6.65 -5.38
N MET A 26 2.29 -6.51 -6.71
CA MET A 26 2.84 -5.34 -7.41
C MET A 26 2.26 -4.01 -6.89
N LEU A 27 0.94 -3.95 -6.73
CA LEU A 27 0.28 -2.76 -6.19
C LEU A 27 0.64 -2.50 -4.72
N ALA A 28 0.73 -3.55 -3.90
CA ALA A 28 1.12 -3.42 -2.50
C ALA A 28 2.52 -2.83 -2.34
N LEU A 29 3.48 -3.25 -3.18
CA LEU A 29 4.84 -2.70 -3.16
C LEU A 29 4.89 -1.22 -3.53
N ILE A 30 4.08 -0.78 -4.51
CA ILE A 30 3.97 0.64 -4.88
C ILE A 30 3.40 1.46 -3.72
N ILE A 31 2.33 0.98 -3.08
CA ILE A 31 1.69 1.67 -1.95
C ILE A 31 2.68 1.82 -0.79
N VAL A 32 3.40 0.76 -0.42
CA VAL A 32 4.40 0.80 0.67
C VAL A 32 5.49 1.84 0.39
N VAL A 33 6.01 1.89 -0.84
CA VAL A 33 7.02 2.88 -1.25
C VAL A 33 6.47 4.30 -1.16
N CYS A 34 5.25 4.55 -1.64
CA CYS A 34 4.61 5.85 -1.52
C CYS A 34 4.43 6.28 -0.07
N LEU A 35 3.96 5.38 0.81
CA LEU A 35 3.79 5.67 2.23
C LEU A 35 5.13 6.01 2.91
N ALA A 36 6.20 5.27 2.60
CA ALA A 36 7.54 5.55 3.14
C ALA A 36 8.07 6.93 2.69
N ALA A 37 7.89 7.25 1.40
CA ALA A 37 8.29 8.54 0.84
C ALA A 37 7.52 9.72 1.46
N ILE A 38 6.19 9.59 1.59
CA ILE A 38 5.33 10.61 2.20
C ILE A 38 5.70 10.81 3.67
N THR A 39 5.95 9.74 4.41
CA THR A 39 6.34 9.83 5.83
C THR A 39 7.65 10.60 5.99
N THR A 40 8.67 10.26 5.18
CA THR A 40 9.96 10.93 5.21
C THR A 40 9.84 12.40 4.80
N LEU A 41 9.07 12.70 3.75
CA LEU A 41 8.83 14.06 3.31
C LEU A 41 8.10 14.88 4.38
N GLY A 42 7.08 14.31 5.03
CA GLY A 42 6.33 14.95 6.10
C GLY A 42 7.19 15.30 7.32
N GLN A 43 8.14 14.43 7.69
CA GLN A 43 9.10 14.70 8.76
C GLN A 43 10.02 15.87 8.42
N ASN A 44 10.56 15.91 7.19
CA ASN A 44 11.40 17.01 6.72
C ASN A 44 10.63 18.33 6.60
N ALA A 45 9.38 18.27 6.15
CA ALA A 45 8.50 19.43 6.10
C ALA A 45 8.22 19.98 7.51
N ASN A 46 7.89 19.11 8.48
CA ASN A 46 7.70 19.54 9.87
C ASN A 46 8.94 20.23 10.43
N GLY A 47 10.14 19.65 10.23
CA GLY A 47 11.39 20.27 10.66
C GLY A 47 11.61 21.65 10.02
N THR A 48 11.26 21.81 8.75
CA THR A 48 11.34 23.09 8.04
C THR A 48 10.32 24.10 8.58
N PHE A 49 9.08 23.70 8.81
CA PHE A 49 8.04 24.57 9.39
C PHE A 49 8.36 24.99 10.82
N THR A 50 8.89 24.10 11.66
CA THR A 50 9.37 24.45 13.00
C THR A 50 10.52 25.45 12.94
N ASN A 51 11.48 25.26 12.02
CA ASN A 51 12.61 26.17 11.87
C ASN A 51 12.19 27.56 11.35
N VAL A 52 11.24 27.63 10.41
CA VAL A 52 10.68 28.90 9.93
C VAL A 52 9.86 29.59 11.03
N GLY A 53 9.05 28.85 11.78
CA GLY A 53 8.31 29.39 12.93
C GLY A 53 9.22 29.92 14.04
N LEU A 54 10.37 29.28 14.25
CA LEU A 54 11.39 29.73 15.20
C LEU A 54 12.17 30.96 14.69
N ASN A 55 12.47 31.04 13.38
CA ASN A 55 13.20 32.17 12.79
C ASN A 55 12.32 33.39 12.46
N GLY A 56 11.01 33.22 12.31
CA GLY A 56 10.07 34.31 12.04
C GLY A 56 9.40 34.93 13.28
N THR A 57 9.77 34.47 14.48
CA THR A 57 9.24 34.98 15.76
C THR A 57 10.26 35.84 16.54
N LEU A 58 11.41 36.15 15.94
CA LEU A 58 12.30 37.27 16.30
C LEU A 58 12.12 38.42 15.31
#